data_AF-A0A859FKG0-F1
#
_entry.id   AF-A0A859FKG0-F1
#
_cell.length_a   1.000
_cell.length_b   1.000
_cell.length_c   1.000
_cell.angle_alpha   90.00
_cell.angle_beta   90.00
_cell.angle_gamma   90.00
#
_symmetry.space_group_name_H-M   'P 1'
#
loop_
_entity.id
_entity.type
_entity.pdbx_description
1 polymer ?
#
loop_
_entity_poly.entity_id
_entity_poly.type
_entity_poly.pdbx_seq_one_letter_code
_entity_poly.pdbx_strand_id
1 'polypeptide(L)' 'MGATLTWSQADGARINGRKVGGKVIDGRTYLPVRQIAELFGLTVGWDSATRTATLNGKAV' A
#
# COMPACT_ATOMS: atom_id res chain seq x y z
N MET A 1 6.20 14.57 -7.03
CA MET A 1 5.08 14.15 -7.91
C MET A 1 4.27 13.12 -7.14
N GLY A 2 3.03 13.45 -6.76
CA GLY A 2 2.21 12.63 -5.86
C GLY A 2 1.57 11.43 -6.55
N ALA A 3 1.23 10.39 -5.78
CA ALA A 3 0.51 9.23 -6.29
C ALA A 3 -0.96 9.59 -6.58
N THR A 4 -1.48 9.16 -7.73
CA THR A 4 -2.88 9.40 -8.13
C THR A 4 -3.72 8.17 -7.79
N LEU A 5 -4.78 8.39 -7.00
CA LEU A 5 -5.78 7.41 -6.64
C LEU A 5 -6.97 7.48 -7.61
N THR A 6 -7.29 6.38 -8.28
CA THR A 6 -8.49 6.28 -9.13
C THR A 6 -9.34 5.09 -8.71
N TRP A 7 -10.65 5.27 -8.69
CA TRP A 7 -11.62 4.24 -8.31
C TRP A 7 -12.37 3.73 -9.56
N SER A 8 -12.42 2.40 -9.74
CA SER A 8 -13.23 1.76 -10.80
C SER A 8 -14.16 0.73 -10.17
N GLN A 9 -15.46 0.85 -10.48
CA GLN A 9 -16.53 0.03 -9.91
C GLN A 9 -16.40 -1.47 -10.25
N ALA A 10 -15.69 -1.81 -11.32
CA ALA A 10 -15.39 -3.19 -11.73
C ALA A 10 -14.09 -3.75 -11.11
N ASP A 11 -13.20 -2.87 -10.61
CA ASP A 11 -11.81 -3.24 -10.31
C ASP A 11 -11.31 -2.83 -8.92
N GLY A 12 -12.07 -2.09 -8.11
CA GLY A 12 -11.61 -1.60 -6.82
C GLY A 12 -10.67 -0.40 -6.93
N ALA A 13 -9.94 -0.11 -5.85
CA ALA A 13 -9.02 1.03 -5.78
C ALA A 13 -7.78 0.81 -6.65
N ARG A 14 -7.32 1.85 -7.34
CA ARG A 14 -6.10 1.84 -8.14
C ARG A 14 -5.15 2.95 -7.69
N ILE A 15 -3.86 2.63 -7.57
CA ILE A 15 -2.81 3.60 -7.29
C ILE A 15 -1.83 3.56 -8.46
N ASN A 16 -1.59 4.70 -9.12
CA ASN A 16 -0.72 4.78 -10.30
C ASN A 16 -1.05 3.72 -11.38
N GLY A 17 -2.35 3.43 -11.58
CA GLY A 17 -2.83 2.44 -12.54
C GLY A 17 -2.82 0.98 -12.07
N ARG A 18 -2.19 0.66 -10.93
CA ARG A 18 -2.16 -0.68 -10.34
C ARG A 18 -3.37 -0.91 -9.44
N LYS A 19 -4.11 -1.99 -9.68
CA LYS A 19 -5.22 -2.45 -8.82
C LYS A 19 -4.65 -2.85 -7.45
N VAL A 20 -5.16 -2.21 -6.40
CA VAL A 20 -4.84 -2.54 -5.01
C VAL A 20 -6.09 -3.11 -4.36
N GLY A 21 -5.95 -4.29 -3.75
CA GLY A 21 -7.03 -4.96 -3.04
C GLY A 21 -7.30 -4.27 -1.71
N GLY A 22 -7.95 -3.10 -1.77
CA GLY A 22 -8.35 -2.35 -0.59
C GLY A 22 -9.75 -2.74 -0.11
N LYS A 23 -9.95 -2.75 1.20
CA LYS A 23 -11.29 -2.95 1.79
C LYS A 23 -11.65 -1.75 2.65
N VAL A 24 -12.85 -1.21 2.45
CA VAL A 24 -13.41 -0.20 3.35
C VAL A 24 -14.14 -0.93 4.47
N ILE A 25 -13.77 -0.65 5.72
CA ILE A 25 -14.40 -1.17 6.93
C ILE A 25 -14.63 0.02 7.86
N ASP A 26 -15.87 0.24 8.30
CA ASP A 26 -16.25 1.33 9.21
C ASP A 26 -15.76 2.72 8.76
N GLY A 27 -15.86 3.00 7.46
CA GLY A 27 -15.41 4.27 6.87
C GLY A 27 -13.89 4.43 6.78
N ARG A 28 -13.11 3.41 7.16
CA ARG A 28 -11.64 3.38 7.02
C ARG A 28 -11.24 2.48 5.86
N THR A 29 -10.34 2.98 5.01
CA THR A 29 -9.81 2.21 3.89
C THR A 29 -8.55 1.46 4.32
N TYR A 30 -8.63 0.14 4.32
CA TYR A 30 -7.51 -0.76 4.57
C TYR A 30 -6.85 -1.10 3.25
N LEU A 31 -5.55 -0.83 3.16
CA LEU A 31 -4.74 -1.10 1.98
C LEU A 31 -3.61 -2.07 2.31
N PRO A 32 -3.19 -2.95 1.37
CA PRO A 32 -2.06 -3.82 1.58
C PRO A 32 -0.77 -3.01 1.76
N VAL A 33 -0.21 -3.03 2.97
CA VAL A 33 0.95 -2.20 3.35
C VAL A 33 2.14 -2.38 2.43
N ARG A 34 2.38 -3.60 1.91
CA ARG A 34 3.46 -3.90 0.97
C ARG A 34 3.30 -3.17 -0.38
N GLN A 35 2.09 -3.17 -0.93
CA GLN A 35 1.84 -2.48 -2.20
C GLN A 35 2.07 -0.98 -2.06
N ILE A 36 1.63 -0.40 -0.93
CA ILE A 36 1.84 1.01 -0.62
C ILE A 36 3.34 1.31 -0.50
N ALA A 37 4.07 0.49 0.26
CA ALA A 37 5.51 0.65 0.44
C ALA A 37 6.30 0.61 -0.87
N GLU A 38 6.02 -0.35 -1.75
CA GLU A 38 6.65 -0.47 -3.06
C GLU A 38 6.38 0.74 -3.96
N LEU A 39 5.16 1.30 -3.89
CA LEU A 39 4.80 2.53 -4.63
C LEU A 39 5.59 3.75 -4.16
N PHE A 40 5.94 3.78 -2.87
CA PHE A 40 6.80 4.82 -2.29
C PHE A 40 8.31 4.51 -2.43
N GLY A 41 8.68 3.43 -3.14
CA GLY A 41 10.07 3.01 -3.29
C GLY A 41 10.71 2.52 -1.99
N LEU A 42 9.89 2.12 -1.02
CA LEU A 42 10.33 1.61 0.27
C LEU A 42 10.45 0.07 0.22
N THR A 43 11.43 -0.46 0.93
CA THR A 43 11.63 -1.90 1.11
C THR A 43 10.91 -2.36 2.38
N VAL A 44 10.10 -3.42 2.28
CA VAL A 44 9.40 -4.02 3.43
C VAL A 44 10.17 -5.21 3.97
N GLY A 45 10.55 -5.15 5.24
CA GLY A 45 11.04 -6.28 6.02
C GLY A 45 9.95 -6.85 6.92
N TRP A 46 10.04 -8.15 7.22
CA TRP A 46 9.17 -8.82 8.18
C TRP A 46 10.01 -9.60 9.19
N ASP A 47 9.82 -9.31 10.47
CA ASP A 47 10.35 -10.08 11.59
C ASP A 47 9.24 -10.96 12.18
N SER A 48 9.31 -12.27 11.92
CA SER A 48 8.34 -13.24 12.42
C SER A 48 8.40 -13.46 13.92
N ALA A 49 9.54 -13.23 14.57
CA ALA A 49 9.70 -13.45 16.00
C ALA A 49 8.95 -12.39 16.80
N THR A 50 9.05 -11.13 16.37
CA THR A 50 8.37 -10.00 17.02
C THR A 50 7.04 -9.61 16.35
N ARG A 51 6.70 -10.24 15.22
CA ARG A 51 5.54 -9.90 14.37
C ARG A 51 5.58 -8.43 13.91
N THR A 52 6.79 -7.94 13.63
CA THR A 52 7.02 -6.54 13.27
C THR A 52 7.26 -6.41 11.78
N ALA A 53 6.53 -5.51 11.13
CA ALA A 53 6.81 -5.08 9.77
C ALA A 53 7.67 -3.81 9.80
N THR A 54 8.80 -3.84 9.09
CA THR A 54 9.71 -2.69 8.99
C THR A 54 9.64 -2.10 7.59
N LEU A 55 9.47 -0.79 7.50
CA LEU A 55 9.42 -0.04 6.24
C LEU A 55 10.70 0.80 6.13
N ASN A 56 11.64 0.34 5.30
CA ASN A 56 12.91 1.04 5.10
C ASN A 56 12.83 1.87 3.82
N GLY A 57 12.97 3.19 3.95
CA GLY A 57 13.11 4.07 2.80
C GLY A 57 14.54 4.14 2.30
N LYS A 58 14.71 4.29 0.99
CA LYS A 58 15.97 4.80 0.45
C LYS A 58 16.03 6.29 0.83
N ALA A 59 16.98 6.68 1.68
CA ALA A 59 17.26 8.09 1.90
C ALA A 59 17.63 8.70 0.54
N VAL A 60 16.82 9.64 0.07
CA VAL A 60 17.09 10.48 -1.10
C VAL A 60 17.69 11.79 -0.64
#